data_AF-A0A4Y9Y1B9-F1
#
_entry.id   AF-A0A4Y9Y1B9-F1
#
_cell.length_a   1.000
_cell.length_b   1.000
_cell.length_c   1.000
_cell.angle_alpha   90.00
_cell.angle_beta   90.00
_cell.angle_gamma   90.00
#
_symmetry.space_group_name_H-M   'P 1'
#
loop_
_entity.id
_entity.type
_entity.pdbx_description
1 polymer ?
#
loop_
_entity_poly.entity_id
_entity_poly.type
_entity_poly.pdbx_seq_one_letter_code
_entity_poly.pdbx_strand_id
1 'polypeptide(L)'
;MFALPSARSLLAACRPATSIFSHASNPLASAPSRVRFRGVLAPKRVKYLKHHKGLLPIPTGGSIKGTTLAYGEYGIRIKENGMRMTARQLMSAEESIKRAIKPMKGAKVYLRVFPDIPVCIKGNETRMGKGKGTFEYWATGVAPGRVIFEIGGVPIRPEIARTVLRLGAAKLPGVMEFITKSTPPRLGNLVLPREELAKLDLTPYRAP
;
A
#
# COMPACT_ATOMS: atom_id res chain seq x y z
N MET A 1 -77.28 23.65 -60.90
CA MET A 1 -78.17 24.51 -60.09
C MET A 1 -77.42 24.88 -58.83
N PHE A 2 -77.28 26.18 -58.59
CA PHE A 2 -76.52 26.77 -57.49
C PHE A 2 -77.21 26.56 -56.14
N ALA A 3 -76.43 26.28 -55.08
CA ALA A 3 -76.76 26.66 -53.71
C ALA A 3 -75.47 26.92 -52.91
N LEU A 4 -75.51 28.03 -52.17
CA LEU A 4 -74.41 28.80 -51.56
C LEU A 4 -73.74 28.13 -50.33
N PRO A 5 -72.50 28.56 -49.98
CA PRO A 5 -71.80 28.13 -48.77
C PRO A 5 -72.27 28.91 -47.53
N SER A 6 -72.42 28.21 -46.40
CA SER A 6 -72.66 28.83 -45.09
C SER A 6 -71.34 29.03 -44.36
N ALA A 7 -70.99 30.29 -44.15
CA ALA A 7 -69.87 30.73 -43.32
C ALA A 7 -70.40 31.28 -41.99
N ARG A 8 -69.91 30.74 -40.87
CA ARG A 8 -69.82 31.28 -39.50
C ARG A 8 -69.37 30.07 -38.65
N SER A 9 -68.25 30.06 -37.96
CA SER A 9 -67.68 31.09 -37.12
C SER A 9 -66.21 30.74 -36.85
N LEU A 10 -65.31 31.67 -37.18
CA LEU A 10 -63.99 31.76 -36.56
C LEU A 10 -64.20 32.23 -35.13
N LEU A 11 -63.64 31.53 -34.13
CA LEU A 11 -63.08 32.17 -32.93
C LEU A 11 -62.18 31.17 -32.20
N ALA A 12 -61.00 31.67 -31.87
CA ALA A 12 -59.90 30.98 -31.25
C ALA A 12 -60.22 30.50 -29.82
N ALA A 13 -59.67 29.34 -29.44
CA ALA A 13 -59.33 29.06 -28.06
C ALA A 13 -58.05 28.21 -28.04
N CYS A 14 -56.95 28.87 -27.69
CA CYS A 14 -55.68 28.27 -27.33
C CYS A 14 -55.88 27.15 -26.29
N ARG A 15 -55.28 25.98 -26.52
CA ARG A 15 -54.98 25.02 -25.46
C ARG A 15 -53.51 24.62 -25.53
N PRO A 16 -52.79 24.62 -24.40
CA PRO A 16 -51.35 24.39 -24.39
C PRO A 16 -51.05 22.91 -24.65
N ALA A 17 -50.07 22.64 -25.50
CA ALA A 17 -49.49 21.30 -25.62
C ALA A 17 -48.60 21.05 -24.38
N THR A 18 -49.12 20.30 -23.41
CA THR A 18 -48.35 19.80 -22.26
C THR A 18 -48.19 18.29 -22.35
N SER A 19 -46.92 17.84 -22.31
CA SER A 19 -46.40 16.49 -22.00
C SER A 19 -46.98 15.32 -22.83
N ILE A 20 -46.16 14.53 -23.51
CA ILE A 20 -45.40 13.44 -22.89
C ILE A 20 -44.00 13.36 -23.54
N PHE A 21 -42.99 13.92 -22.89
CA PHE A 21 -41.63 13.41 -23.05
C PHE A 21 -41.59 12.09 -22.28
N SER A 22 -41.40 10.98 -22.98
CA SER A 22 -41.06 9.70 -22.36
C SER A 22 -39.66 9.82 -21.76
N HIS A 23 -39.57 10.11 -20.47
CA HIS A 23 -38.33 9.93 -19.73
C HIS A 23 -37.99 8.44 -19.72
N ALA A 24 -37.06 8.04 -20.58
CA ALA A 24 -36.32 6.80 -20.45
C ALA A 24 -35.57 6.86 -19.11
N SER A 25 -36.17 6.35 -18.05
CA SER A 25 -35.46 6.06 -16.82
C SER A 25 -34.58 4.84 -17.08
N ASN A 26 -33.38 5.06 -17.61
CA ASN A 26 -32.31 4.10 -17.44
C ASN A 26 -32.08 4.00 -15.92
N PRO A 27 -32.31 2.86 -15.26
CA PRO A 27 -31.68 2.64 -13.98
C PRO A 27 -30.20 2.47 -14.33
N LEU A 28 -29.45 3.56 -14.25
CA LEU A 28 -28.01 3.52 -14.16
C LEU A 28 -27.75 2.68 -12.91
N ALA A 29 -27.59 1.37 -13.09
CA ALA A 29 -27.09 0.51 -12.05
C ALA A 29 -25.78 1.15 -11.63
N SER A 30 -25.80 1.80 -10.47
CA SER A 30 -24.62 2.35 -9.84
C SER A 30 -23.76 1.13 -9.54
N ALA A 31 -22.93 0.77 -10.51
CA ALA A 31 -21.85 -0.17 -10.30
C ALA A 31 -21.22 0.28 -8.98
N PRO A 32 -21.14 -0.60 -7.95
CA PRO A 32 -20.57 -0.20 -6.68
C PRO A 32 -19.25 0.43 -7.05
N SER A 33 -19.07 1.71 -6.70
CA SER A 33 -17.91 2.49 -7.07
C SER A 33 -16.73 1.63 -6.64
N ARG A 34 -16.16 0.91 -7.62
CA ARG A 34 -15.10 -0.04 -7.34
C ARG A 34 -13.97 0.91 -7.06
N VAL A 35 -13.79 1.24 -5.79
CA VAL A 35 -12.81 2.18 -5.28
C VAL A 35 -11.54 1.71 -5.96
N ARG A 36 -11.14 2.43 -7.01
CA ARG A 36 -9.94 2.10 -7.73
C ARG A 36 -8.89 2.46 -6.70
N PHE A 37 -8.38 1.47 -5.99
CA PHE A 37 -7.17 1.62 -5.20
C PHE A 37 -6.03 1.92 -6.18
N ARG A 38 -6.02 3.14 -6.73
CA ARG A 38 -4.89 3.77 -7.41
C ARG A 38 -3.98 4.42 -6.35
N GLY A 39 -3.79 3.72 -5.24
CA GLY A 39 -2.74 4.02 -4.27
C GLY A 39 -1.54 3.14 -4.60
N VAL A 40 -0.34 3.71 -4.58
CA VAL A 40 0.94 3.07 -4.96
C VAL A 40 1.20 1.75 -4.21
N LEU A 41 0.55 1.52 -3.07
CA LEU A 41 0.78 0.37 -2.18
C LEU A 41 -0.50 -0.43 -1.90
N ALA A 42 -1.12 -0.97 -2.94
CA ALA A 42 -2.22 -1.92 -2.85
C ALA A 42 -2.08 -3.03 -3.90
N PRO A 43 -2.39 -4.31 -3.58
CA PRO A 43 -2.38 -5.39 -4.55
C PRO A 43 -3.41 -5.16 -5.66
N LYS A 44 -3.02 -5.40 -6.93
CA LYS A 44 -3.89 -5.18 -8.09
C LYS A 44 -5.07 -6.17 -8.16
N ARG A 45 -4.86 -7.41 -7.71
CA ARG A 45 -5.85 -8.50 -7.76
C ARG A 45 -5.75 -9.31 -6.48
N VAL A 46 -6.88 -9.56 -5.84
CA VAL A 46 -6.98 -10.43 -4.65
C VAL A 46 -8.23 -11.28 -4.77
N LYS A 47 -8.13 -12.58 -4.45
CA LYS A 47 -9.25 -13.53 -4.53
C LYS A 47 -10.31 -13.23 -3.45
N TYR A 48 -9.88 -12.96 -2.22
CA TYR A 48 -10.74 -12.65 -1.08
C TYR A 48 -10.21 -11.44 -0.31
N LEU A 49 -11.08 -10.52 0.12
CA LEU A 49 -10.64 -9.38 0.94
C LEU A 49 -10.64 -9.68 2.44
N LYS A 50 -11.48 -10.61 2.90
CA LYS A 50 -11.60 -10.93 4.33
C LYS A 50 -10.64 -12.05 4.73
N HIS A 51 -9.47 -11.70 5.26
CA HIS A 51 -8.46 -12.67 5.73
C HIS A 51 -8.31 -12.73 7.25
N HIS A 52 -8.12 -13.92 7.82
CA HIS A 52 -7.78 -14.05 9.25
C HIS A 52 -6.54 -13.20 9.57
N LYS A 53 -6.48 -12.64 10.79
CA LYS A 53 -5.42 -11.70 11.18
C LYS A 53 -4.02 -12.31 11.00
N GLY A 54 -3.87 -13.58 11.34
CA GLY A 54 -2.58 -14.27 11.40
C GLY A 54 -1.66 -13.72 12.49
N LEU A 55 -0.53 -14.38 12.69
CA LEU A 55 0.55 -13.92 13.55
C LEU A 55 1.65 -13.26 12.72
N LEU A 56 2.52 -12.51 13.39
CA LEU A 56 3.70 -11.94 12.76
C LEU A 56 4.75 -13.03 12.50
N PRO A 57 5.43 -13.00 11.34
CA PRO A 57 6.47 -13.98 11.05
C PRO A 57 7.69 -13.75 11.96
N ILE A 58 7.98 -14.73 12.82
CA ILE A 58 9.21 -14.78 13.62
C ILE A 58 10.13 -15.83 12.97
N PRO A 59 11.34 -15.46 12.53
CA PRO A 59 12.23 -16.37 11.84
C PRO A 59 12.96 -17.31 12.83
N THR A 60 12.23 -18.24 13.45
CA THR A 60 12.80 -19.19 14.42
C THR A 60 13.90 -20.07 13.81
N GLY A 61 13.76 -20.43 12.53
CA GLY A 61 14.74 -21.24 11.79
C GLY A 61 15.97 -20.47 11.28
N GLY A 62 16.35 -19.34 11.89
CA GLY A 62 17.59 -18.66 11.52
C GLY A 62 17.57 -17.86 10.21
N SER A 63 16.39 -17.52 9.68
CA SER A 63 16.31 -16.88 8.35
C SER A 63 16.88 -15.46 8.33
N ILE A 64 17.97 -15.28 7.57
CA ILE A 64 18.61 -13.99 7.28
C ILE A 64 18.04 -13.28 6.04
N LYS A 65 17.01 -13.86 5.40
CA LYS A 65 16.51 -13.34 4.13
C LYS A 65 16.00 -11.91 4.31
N GLY A 66 16.49 -10.99 3.49
CA GLY A 66 16.05 -9.59 3.46
C GLY A 66 16.48 -8.74 4.65
N THR A 67 17.42 -9.21 5.48
CA THR A 67 18.05 -8.38 6.52
C THR A 67 19.28 -7.61 6.00
N THR A 68 19.71 -7.91 4.78
CA THR A 68 20.75 -7.22 4.01
C THR A 68 20.15 -6.32 2.91
N LEU A 69 20.93 -5.32 2.49
CA LEU A 69 20.63 -4.49 1.33
C LEU A 69 20.77 -5.30 0.03
N ALA A 70 19.94 -5.02 -0.98
CA ALA A 70 20.13 -5.62 -2.31
C ALA A 70 20.10 -4.64 -3.49
N TYR A 71 19.40 -3.51 -3.40
CA TYR A 71 19.33 -2.53 -4.50
C TYR A 71 20.12 -1.25 -4.17
N GLY A 72 19.90 -0.69 -2.99
CA GLY A 72 20.53 0.56 -2.55
C GLY A 72 21.93 0.40 -1.95
N GLU A 73 22.56 1.53 -1.65
CA GLU A 73 23.81 1.62 -0.89
C GLU A 73 23.56 1.78 0.61
N TYR A 74 22.47 2.46 0.96
CA TYR A 74 22.06 2.72 2.33
C TYR A 74 20.59 2.31 2.51
N GLY A 75 20.21 2.01 3.74
CA GLY A 75 18.81 1.71 4.05
C GLY A 75 18.50 1.77 5.52
N ILE A 76 17.26 1.43 5.84
CA ILE A 76 16.78 1.24 7.21
C ILE A 76 16.16 -0.14 7.39
N ARG A 77 16.49 -0.76 8.50
CA ARG A 77 15.91 -2.03 8.95
C ARG A 77 15.28 -1.89 10.32
N ILE A 78 14.36 -2.79 10.66
CA ILE A 78 13.77 -2.86 11.99
C ILE A 78 14.83 -3.36 12.98
N LYS A 79 15.04 -2.62 14.08
CA LYS A 79 15.88 -3.05 15.19
C LYS A 79 15.09 -3.80 16.27
N GLU A 80 13.83 -3.41 16.46
CA GLU A 80 12.91 -4.01 17.42
C GLU A 80 12.32 -5.35 16.94
N ASN A 81 11.41 -5.89 17.77
CA ASN A 81 10.60 -7.04 17.42
C ASN A 81 9.80 -6.80 16.13
N GLY A 82 9.38 -7.91 15.50
CA GLY A 82 8.53 -7.83 14.31
C GLY A 82 7.24 -7.08 14.60
N MET A 83 6.73 -6.35 13.60
CA MET A 83 5.55 -5.50 13.73
C MET A 83 4.72 -5.46 12.45
N ARG A 84 3.46 -5.06 12.56
CA ARG A 84 2.61 -4.78 11.39
C ARG A 84 2.76 -3.33 10.97
N MET A 85 3.03 -3.11 9.69
CA MET A 85 3.08 -1.78 9.10
C MET A 85 1.91 -1.58 8.16
N THR A 86 1.21 -0.47 8.31
CA THR A 86 0.11 -0.10 7.41
C THR A 86 0.65 0.52 6.13
N ALA A 87 -0.09 0.36 5.03
CA ALA A 87 0.26 1.00 3.75
C ALA A 87 0.38 2.52 3.87
N ARG A 88 -0.42 3.16 4.74
CA ARG A 88 -0.37 4.60 5.00
C ARG A 88 0.95 5.04 5.65
N GLN A 89 1.44 4.27 6.63
CA GLN A 89 2.72 4.55 7.28
C GLN A 89 3.89 4.40 6.30
N LEU A 90 3.89 3.32 5.50
CA LEU A 90 4.90 3.12 4.46
C LEU A 90 4.88 4.25 3.42
N MET A 91 3.70 4.65 2.96
CA MET A 91 3.57 5.77 2.01
C MET A 91 4.06 7.10 2.61
N SER A 92 3.73 7.38 3.88
CA SER A 92 4.20 8.59 4.56
C SER A 92 5.71 8.63 4.74
N ALA A 93 6.32 7.48 5.09
CA ALA A 93 7.76 7.35 5.20
C ALA A 93 8.44 7.51 3.82
N GLU A 94 7.91 6.85 2.78
CA GLU A 94 8.41 6.94 1.42
C GLU A 94 8.35 8.38 0.89
N GLU A 95 7.23 9.06 1.11
CA GLU A 95 7.05 10.46 0.72
C GLU A 95 8.05 11.38 1.45
N SER A 96 8.26 11.17 2.76
CA SER A 96 9.25 11.93 3.54
C SER A 96 10.66 11.76 2.98
N ILE A 97 11.04 10.52 2.64
CA ILE A 97 12.34 10.21 2.05
C ILE A 97 12.46 10.86 0.66
N LYS A 98 11.45 10.72 -0.20
CA LYS A 98 11.43 11.32 -1.54
C LYS A 98 11.54 12.84 -1.50
N ARG A 99 10.86 13.50 -0.56
CA ARG A 99 10.94 14.96 -0.37
C ARG A 99 12.36 15.39 0.02
N ALA A 100 13.00 14.67 0.94
CA ALA A 100 14.35 14.97 1.38
C ALA A 100 15.41 14.68 0.30
N ILE A 101 15.18 13.67 -0.55
CA ILE A 101 16.08 13.29 -1.63
C ILE A 101 15.91 14.13 -2.90
N LYS A 102 14.78 14.82 -3.08
CA LYS A 102 14.43 15.59 -4.28
C LYS A 102 15.57 16.47 -4.84
N PRO A 103 16.42 17.15 -4.05
CA PRO A 103 17.55 17.94 -4.59
C PRO A 103 18.61 17.10 -5.33
N MET A 104 18.78 15.83 -4.94
CA MET A 104 19.71 14.90 -5.57
C MET A 104 19.08 14.29 -6.82
N LYS A 105 19.42 14.84 -7.99
CA LYS A 105 18.94 14.33 -9.28
C LYS A 105 19.44 12.91 -9.52
N GLY A 106 18.53 12.00 -9.88
CA GLY A 106 18.84 10.60 -10.20
C GLY A 106 18.76 9.63 -9.02
N ALA A 107 18.60 10.12 -7.79
CA ALA A 107 18.47 9.26 -6.62
C ALA A 107 17.12 8.52 -6.61
N LYS A 108 17.17 7.26 -6.20
CA LYS A 108 16.05 6.32 -6.19
C LYS A 108 15.78 5.83 -4.77
N VAL A 109 14.50 5.62 -4.47
CA VAL A 109 14.02 5.03 -3.22
C VAL A 109 13.41 3.68 -3.55
N TYR A 110 13.81 2.65 -2.82
CA TYR A 110 13.29 1.30 -2.97
C TYR A 110 12.54 0.91 -1.71
N LEU A 111 11.30 0.48 -1.88
CA LEU A 111 10.52 -0.18 -0.84
C LEU A 111 10.75 -1.70 -0.93
N ARG A 112 11.17 -2.31 0.17
CA ARG A 112 11.51 -3.74 0.24
C ARG A 112 10.37 -4.62 0.72
N VAL A 113 9.38 -4.04 1.38
CA VAL A 113 8.21 -4.73 1.93
C VAL A 113 6.96 -4.21 1.26
N PHE A 114 6.07 -5.10 0.82
CA PHE A 114 4.84 -4.71 0.13
C PHE A 114 3.63 -5.07 1.00
N PRO A 115 2.66 -4.15 1.20
CA PRO A 115 1.47 -4.42 1.98
C PRO A 115 0.47 -5.26 1.17
N ASP A 116 0.48 -6.56 1.44
CA ASP A 116 -0.33 -7.58 0.78
C ASP A 116 -1.46 -8.13 1.65
N ILE A 117 -1.42 -7.89 2.96
CA ILE A 117 -2.41 -8.43 3.89
C ILE A 117 -3.58 -7.46 4.05
N PRO A 118 -4.83 -7.87 3.71
CA PRO A 118 -5.98 -7.02 3.92
C PRO A 118 -6.43 -7.06 5.38
N VAL A 119 -6.64 -5.88 5.96
CA VAL A 119 -7.15 -5.72 7.32
C VAL A 119 -8.61 -5.29 7.26
N CYS A 120 -9.46 -6.05 7.95
CA CYS A 120 -10.87 -5.71 8.12
C CYS A 120 -11.13 -5.34 9.58
N ILE A 121 -11.85 -4.25 9.80
CA ILE A 121 -12.20 -3.75 11.12
C ILE A 121 -13.71 -3.66 11.22
N LYS A 122 -14.23 -3.97 12.41
CA LYS A 122 -15.66 -3.79 12.72
C LYS A 122 -15.82 -2.41 13.35
N GLY A 123 -16.86 -1.66 12.95
CA GLY A 123 -17.12 -0.33 13.49
C GLY A 123 -17.24 -0.35 15.02
N ASN A 124 -16.65 0.64 15.67
CA ASN A 124 -16.59 0.76 17.12
C ASN A 124 -17.99 0.87 17.76
N GLU A 125 -18.95 1.40 17.00
CA GLU A 125 -20.36 1.52 17.36
C GLU A 125 -21.10 0.18 17.45
N THR A 126 -20.54 -0.89 16.86
CA THR A 126 -21.22 -2.19 16.78
C THR A 126 -20.74 -3.17 17.86
N ARG A 127 -21.69 -3.87 18.51
CA ARG A 127 -21.38 -4.92 19.49
C ARG A 127 -20.79 -6.18 18.83
N MET A 128 -20.23 -7.08 19.64
CA MET A 128 -19.68 -8.37 19.20
C MET A 128 -20.73 -9.26 18.49
N GLY A 129 -20.27 -10.21 17.66
CA GLY A 129 -21.14 -11.08 16.84
C GLY A 129 -21.37 -10.57 15.40
N LYS A 130 -22.40 -11.05 14.69
CA LYS A 130 -22.78 -10.63 13.32
C LYS A 130 -21.70 -10.76 12.23
N GLY A 131 -20.69 -11.60 12.48
CA GLY A 131 -19.61 -11.86 11.54
C GLY A 131 -18.54 -10.77 11.48
N LYS A 132 -17.75 -10.79 10.40
CA LYS A 132 -16.55 -9.97 10.24
C LYS A 132 -16.82 -8.66 9.49
N GLY A 133 -16.17 -7.60 9.96
CA GLY A 133 -16.26 -6.23 9.41
C GLY A 133 -15.80 -6.08 7.95
N THR A 134 -15.84 -4.84 7.49
CA THR A 134 -15.48 -4.43 6.13
C THR A 134 -13.97 -4.24 6.00
N PHE A 135 -13.47 -4.30 4.77
CA PHE A 135 -12.06 -4.01 4.47
C PHE A 135 -11.77 -2.53 4.69
N GLU A 136 -10.65 -2.21 5.34
CA GLU A 136 -10.27 -0.83 5.63
C GLU A 136 -8.91 -0.46 5.00
N TYR A 137 -7.87 -1.25 5.25
CA TYR A 137 -6.53 -0.95 4.73
C TYR A 137 -5.68 -2.20 4.48
N TRP A 138 -4.60 -1.99 3.72
CA TRP A 138 -3.54 -2.99 3.50
C TRP A 138 -2.43 -2.82 4.53
N ALA A 139 -1.90 -3.94 5.01
CA ALA A 139 -0.77 -3.99 5.90
C ALA A 139 0.22 -5.08 5.48
N THR A 140 1.46 -4.96 5.95
CA THR A 140 2.48 -6.01 5.85
C THR A 140 2.94 -6.40 7.24
N GLY A 141 3.16 -7.70 7.45
CA GLY A 141 3.89 -8.18 8.62
C GLY A 141 5.38 -8.10 8.34
N VAL A 142 6.14 -7.41 9.18
CA VAL A 142 7.59 -7.26 9.01
C VAL A 142 8.30 -7.99 10.14
N ALA A 143 9.18 -8.92 9.77
CA ALA A 143 10.01 -9.67 10.71
C ALA A 143 11.11 -8.77 11.32
N PRO A 144 11.61 -9.08 12.53
CA PRO A 144 12.70 -8.31 13.13
C PRO A 144 13.97 -8.39 12.25
N GLY A 145 14.73 -7.29 12.17
CA GLY A 145 15.93 -7.19 11.34
C GLY A 145 15.68 -7.00 9.84
N ARG A 146 14.43 -7.05 9.36
CA ARG A 146 14.08 -6.88 7.94
C ARG A 146 14.31 -5.45 7.48
N VAL A 147 14.89 -5.29 6.29
CA VAL A 147 15.05 -3.99 5.62
C VAL A 147 13.70 -3.53 5.04
N ILE A 148 13.36 -2.26 5.27
CA ILE A 148 12.10 -1.66 4.81
C ILE A 148 12.35 -0.75 3.60
N PHE A 149 13.28 0.20 3.74
CA PHE A 149 13.62 1.16 2.69
C PHE A 149 15.10 1.11 2.37
N GLU A 150 15.40 1.31 1.10
CA GLU A 150 16.76 1.52 0.60
C GLU A 150 16.80 2.77 -0.26
N ILE A 151 17.96 3.42 -0.28
CA ILE A 151 18.24 4.58 -1.13
C ILE A 151 19.52 4.29 -1.93
N GLY A 152 19.55 4.76 -3.18
CA GLY A 152 20.71 4.59 -4.04
C GLY A 152 20.50 5.19 -5.43
N GLY A 153 21.29 4.74 -6.40
CA GLY A 153 21.24 5.18 -7.79
C GLY A 153 22.19 6.33 -8.13
N VAL A 154 22.71 7.03 -7.12
CA VAL A 154 23.71 8.11 -7.23
C VAL A 154 24.60 8.01 -5.99
N PRO A 155 25.91 8.33 -6.07
CA PRO A 155 26.74 8.44 -4.88
C PRO A 155 26.17 9.49 -3.92
N ILE A 156 25.69 9.04 -2.76
CA ILE A 156 25.16 9.88 -1.70
C ILE A 156 26.16 9.87 -0.54
N ARG A 157 26.45 11.05 0.04
CA ARG A 157 27.28 11.11 1.25
C ARG A 157 26.57 10.43 2.43
N PRO A 158 27.29 9.67 3.28
CA PRO A 158 26.68 8.90 4.36
C PRO A 158 25.94 9.77 5.39
N GLU A 159 26.38 11.01 5.61
CA GLU A 159 25.75 11.98 6.52
C GLU A 159 24.34 12.39 6.03
N ILE A 160 24.21 12.62 4.72
CA ILE A 160 22.95 12.98 4.06
C ILE A 160 22.02 11.78 4.08
N ALA A 161 22.52 10.60 3.69
CA ALA A 161 21.77 9.36 3.72
C ALA A 161 21.19 9.07 5.12
N ARG A 162 21.99 9.23 6.17
CA ARG A 162 21.57 9.04 7.56
C ARG A 162 20.45 10.01 7.94
N THR A 163 20.57 11.28 7.58
CA THR A 163 19.58 12.32 7.90
C THR A 163 18.25 12.04 7.20
N VAL A 164 18.29 11.76 5.90
CA VAL A 164 17.13 11.42 5.08
C VAL A 164 16.39 10.19 5.64
N LEU A 165 17.13 9.12 5.91
CA LEU A 165 16.56 7.87 6.40
C LEU A 165 16.03 8.00 7.83
N ARG A 166 16.62 8.87 8.65
CA ARG A 166 16.10 9.21 9.99
C ARG A 166 14.73 9.90 9.89
N LEU A 167 14.53 10.81 8.93
CA LEU A 167 13.23 11.44 8.70
C LEU A 167 12.17 10.41 8.28
N GLY A 168 12.54 9.46 7.42
CA GLY A 168 11.66 8.35 7.05
C GLY A 168 11.33 7.42 8.23
N ALA A 169 12.34 7.07 9.02
CA ALA A 169 12.19 6.23 10.21
C ALA A 169 11.23 6.84 11.24
N ALA A 170 11.24 8.17 11.42
CA ALA A 170 10.34 8.87 12.32
C ALA A 170 8.83 8.75 11.95
N LYS A 171 8.51 8.31 10.73
CA LYS A 171 7.12 8.06 10.27
C LYS A 171 6.66 6.61 10.46
N LEU A 172 7.59 5.71 10.78
CA LEU A 172 7.31 4.31 10.97
C LEU A 172 7.04 4.01 12.45
N PRO A 173 6.15 3.06 12.76
CA PRO A 173 6.07 2.54 14.12
C PRO A 173 7.38 1.82 14.46
N GLY A 174 7.94 2.07 15.64
CA GLY A 174 9.10 1.35 16.18
C GLY A 174 10.49 1.87 15.80
N VAL A 175 11.51 1.24 16.38
CA VAL A 175 12.90 1.69 16.28
C VAL A 175 13.61 1.06 15.07
N MET A 176 14.18 1.94 14.25
CA MET A 176 14.89 1.57 13.03
C MET A 176 16.40 1.76 13.20
N GLU A 177 17.16 0.95 12.48
CA GLU A 177 18.61 1.02 12.40
C GLU A 177 19.03 1.41 10.98
N PHE A 178 19.95 2.36 10.87
CA PHE A 178 20.60 2.72 9.62
C PHE A 178 21.62 1.64 9.22
N ILE A 179 21.61 1.24 7.96
CA ILE A 179 22.48 0.18 7.44
C ILE A 179 23.22 0.60 6.18
N THR A 180 24.42 0.03 6.05
CA THR A 180 25.30 0.11 4.88
C THR A 180 25.47 -1.29 4.29
N LYS A 181 26.06 -1.39 3.09
CA LYS A 181 26.43 -2.69 2.49
C LYS A 181 27.43 -3.49 3.33
N SER A 182 28.27 -2.82 4.12
CA SER A 182 29.22 -3.46 5.03
C SER A 182 28.56 -3.95 6.33
N THR A 183 27.34 -3.51 6.64
CA THR A 183 26.68 -3.87 7.89
C THR A 183 26.28 -5.36 7.86
N PRO A 184 26.65 -6.15 8.88
CA PRO A 184 26.26 -7.57 8.96
C PRO A 184 24.73 -7.75 9.01
N PRO A 185 24.20 -8.89 8.53
CA PRO A 185 22.79 -9.22 8.67
C PRO A 185 22.39 -9.39 10.14
N ARG A 186 21.10 -9.25 10.39
CA ARG A 186 20.50 -9.55 11.69
C ARG A 186 19.70 -10.84 11.64
N LEU A 187 19.67 -11.54 12.76
CA LEU A 187 18.74 -12.59 13.08
C LEU A 187 18.00 -12.21 14.36
N GLY A 188 16.81 -11.62 14.21
CA GLY A 188 16.12 -11.00 15.33
C GLY A 188 16.98 -9.89 15.96
N ASN A 189 17.27 -10.04 17.25
CA ASN A 189 18.12 -9.11 17.98
C ASN A 189 19.61 -9.39 17.81
N LEU A 190 20.00 -10.58 17.34
CA LEU A 190 21.38 -10.96 17.13
C LEU A 190 21.91 -10.35 15.83
N VAL A 191 23.15 -9.86 15.88
CA VAL A 191 23.90 -9.41 14.71
C VAL A 191 24.85 -10.53 14.33
N LEU A 192 24.78 -11.04 13.10
CA LEU A 192 25.61 -12.15 12.64
C LEU A 192 26.85 -11.60 11.92
N PRO A 193 28.03 -11.60 12.54
CA PRO A 193 29.25 -11.14 11.88
C PRO A 193 29.57 -12.00 10.66
N ARG A 194 30.24 -11.40 9.67
CA ARG A 194 30.50 -12.02 8.37
C ARG A 194 31.33 -13.30 8.46
N GLU A 195 32.19 -13.39 9.48
CA GLU A 195 33.04 -14.56 9.74
C GLU A 195 32.23 -15.78 10.17
N GLU A 196 31.19 -15.60 10.98
CA GLU A 196 30.31 -16.70 11.39
C GLU A 196 29.48 -17.23 10.23
N LEU A 197 29.04 -16.35 9.32
CA LEU A 197 28.35 -16.75 8.10
C LEU A 197 29.23 -17.59 7.17
N ALA A 198 30.54 -17.32 7.12
CA ALA A 198 31.47 -18.08 6.31
C ALA A 198 31.76 -19.48 6.89
N LYS A 199 31.59 -19.65 8.20
CA LYS A 199 31.75 -20.94 8.91
C LYS A 199 30.53 -21.84 8.81
N LEU A 200 29.36 -21.29 8.48
CA LEU A 200 28.18 -22.09 8.17
C LEU A 200 28.40 -22.70 6.79
N ASP A 201 28.57 -24.03 6.72
CA ASP A 201 28.76 -24.77 5.47
C ASP A 201 27.52 -24.67 4.58
N LEU A 202 27.39 -23.56 3.85
CA LEU A 202 26.29 -23.27 2.93
C LEU A 202 26.42 -24.02 1.60
N THR A 203 27.06 -25.20 1.60
CA THR A 203 27.07 -26.05 0.40
C THR A 203 25.60 -26.40 0.09
N PRO A 204 25.12 -26.10 -1.12
CA PRO A 204 23.75 -26.45 -1.47
C PRO A 204 23.66 -27.97 -1.49
N TYR A 205 23.00 -28.57 -0.50
CA TYR A 205 22.58 -29.97 -0.60
C TYR A 205 21.73 -30.11 -1.85
N ARG A 206 22.23 -30.85 -2.85
CA ARG A 206 21.45 -31.25 -4.01
C ARG A 206 20.36 -32.18 -3.49
N ALA A 207 19.10 -31.81 -3.68
CA ALA A 207 18.01 -32.75 -3.43
C ALA A 207 18.24 -34.01 -4.30
N PRO A 208 17.98 -35.23 -3.78
CA PRO A 208 18.11 -36.47 -4.54
C PRO A 208 17.21 -36.49 -5.78
#